data_AF-N1UNR5-F1
#
_entry.id   AF-N1UNR5-F1
#
_cell.length_a   1.000
_cell.length_b   1.000
_cell.length_c   1.000
_cell.angle_alpha   90.00
_cell.angle_beta   90.00
_cell.angle_gamma   90.00
#
_symmetry.space_group_name_H-M   'P 1'
#
loop_
_entity.id
_entity.type
_entity.pdbx_description
1 polymer ?
#
loop_
_entity_poly.entity_id
_entity_poly.type
_entity_poly.pdbx_seq_one_letter_code
_entity_poly.pdbx_strand_id
1 'polypeptide(L)'
;MEVPKNPADDYLRQTMISHLKEKSACFEFMIQKQGNPISMPIEDPAVHWNEKDSPFIAVAKIEIPKQEFATPEQDRFCENLSLNPWHSLAEHRPLGGINRIRKVAYETIAKYRHEQNGIKQLEPTE
;
A
#
# COMPACT_ATOMS: atom_id res chain seq x y z
N MET A 1 -13.27 -18.18 3.80
CA MET A 1 -12.54 -19.27 3.11
C MET A 1 -11.56 -19.82 4.12
N GLU A 2 -11.53 -21.12 4.33
CA GLU A 2 -10.53 -21.74 5.21
C GLU A 2 -9.19 -21.82 4.49
N VAL A 3 -8.11 -21.44 5.18
CA VAL A 3 -6.75 -21.56 4.65
C VAL A 3 -6.38 -23.05 4.66
N PRO A 4 -5.90 -23.63 3.53
CA PRO A 4 -5.46 -25.02 3.48
C PRO A 4 -4.36 -25.30 4.51
N LYS A 5 -4.31 -26.54 5.03
CA LYS A 5 -3.30 -26.96 6.03
C LYS A 5 -1.86 -26.82 5.51
N ASN A 6 -1.64 -27.05 4.22
CA ASN A 6 -0.37 -26.89 3.51
C ASN A 6 -0.61 -26.08 2.23
N PRO A 7 -0.67 -24.73 2.32
CA PRO A 7 -0.85 -23.89 1.14
C PRO A 7 0.40 -23.93 0.25
N ALA A 8 0.23 -23.71 -1.05
CA ALA A 8 1.36 -23.44 -1.95
C ALA A 8 2.05 -22.12 -1.57
N ASP A 9 3.33 -21.96 -1.94
CA ASP A 9 4.12 -20.76 -1.63
C ASP A 9 3.47 -19.47 -2.17
N ASP A 10 2.74 -19.55 -3.28
CA ASP A 10 2.02 -18.45 -3.94
C ASP A 10 0.50 -18.47 -3.69
N TYR A 11 0.02 -19.21 -2.68
CA TYR A 11 -1.41 -19.42 -2.40
C TYR A 11 -2.23 -18.13 -2.37
N LEU A 12 -1.72 -17.06 -1.74
CA LEU A 12 -2.44 -15.77 -1.68
C LEU A 12 -2.59 -15.14 -3.08
N ARG A 13 -1.58 -15.26 -3.93
CA ARG A 13 -1.64 -14.80 -5.31
C ARG A 13 -2.65 -15.61 -6.11
N GLN A 14 -2.65 -16.94 -5.99
CA GLN A 14 -3.63 -17.81 -6.65
C GLN A 14 -5.06 -17.51 -6.21
N THR A 15 -5.25 -17.23 -4.91
CA THR A 15 -6.54 -16.81 -4.35
C THR A 15 -6.98 -15.47 -4.93
N MET A 16 -6.09 -14.50 -5.03
CA MET A 16 -6.37 -13.19 -5.64
C MET A 16 -6.71 -13.31 -7.13
N ILE A 17 -5.99 -14.13 -7.90
CA ILE A 17 -6.30 -14.43 -9.30
C ILE A 17 -7.70 -15.02 -9.42
N SER A 18 -7.99 -16.06 -8.65
CA SER A 18 -9.29 -16.74 -8.69
C SER A 18 -10.44 -15.83 -8.29
N HIS A 19 -10.24 -14.98 -7.27
CA HIS A 19 -11.23 -14.00 -6.84
C HIS A 19 -11.48 -12.94 -7.91
N LEU A 20 -10.42 -12.25 -8.36
CA LEU A 20 -10.53 -11.14 -9.30
C LEU A 20 -10.94 -11.56 -10.71
N LYS A 21 -10.76 -12.83 -11.08
CA LYS A 21 -11.33 -13.37 -12.32
C LYS A 21 -12.86 -13.37 -12.31
N GLU A 22 -13.48 -13.53 -11.14
CA GLU A 22 -14.93 -13.69 -11.02
C GLU A 22 -15.63 -12.49 -10.40
N LYS A 23 -14.98 -11.76 -9.50
CA LYS A 23 -15.60 -10.73 -8.66
C LYS A 23 -14.65 -9.56 -8.45
N SER A 24 -15.20 -8.35 -8.33
CA SER A 24 -14.44 -7.21 -7.82
C SER A 24 -14.10 -7.39 -6.34
N ALA A 25 -13.12 -6.63 -5.86
CA ALA A 25 -12.86 -6.43 -4.44
C ALA A 25 -13.17 -4.97 -4.08
N CYS A 26 -13.64 -4.76 -2.85
CA CYS A 26 -14.04 -3.47 -2.36
C CYS A 26 -13.50 -3.26 -0.95
N PHE A 27 -12.98 -2.07 -0.68
CA PHE A 27 -12.51 -1.66 0.63
C PHE A 27 -13.13 -0.31 1.01
N GLU A 28 -13.48 -0.14 2.28
CA GLU A 28 -13.74 1.18 2.84
C GLU A 28 -12.41 1.81 3.25
N PHE A 29 -12.10 2.98 2.69
CA PHE A 29 -10.94 3.75 3.07
C PHE A 29 -11.33 4.72 4.18
N MET A 30 -10.73 4.50 5.35
CA MET A 30 -11.09 5.19 6.58
C MET A 30 -9.88 5.87 7.21
N ILE A 31 -10.12 6.94 7.96
CA ILE A 31 -9.09 7.69 8.70
C ILE A 31 -9.46 7.84 10.17
N GLN A 32 -8.46 7.98 11.03
CA GLN A 32 -8.61 8.43 12.41
C GLN A 32 -8.04 9.85 12.52
N LYS A 33 -8.77 10.76 13.17
CA LYS A 33 -8.28 12.12 13.43
C LYS A 33 -7.53 12.15 14.75
N GLN A 34 -6.33 12.73 14.75
CA GLN A 34 -5.57 12.85 15.99
C GLN A 34 -6.32 13.78 16.97
N GLY A 35 -6.63 13.25 18.15
CA GLY A 35 -7.17 14.01 19.28
C GLY A 35 -6.03 14.45 20.21
N ASN A 36 -5.84 13.73 21.31
CA ASN A 36 -4.76 14.02 22.27
C ASN A 36 -3.41 13.46 21.78
N PRO A 37 -2.40 14.30 21.46
CA PRO A 37 -1.12 13.83 20.93
C PRO A 37 -0.29 13.01 21.92
N ILE A 38 -0.60 13.04 23.22
CA ILE A 38 0.09 12.22 24.23
C ILE A 38 -0.36 10.75 24.13
N SER A 39 -1.67 10.51 24.02
CA SER A 39 -2.24 9.16 23.88
C SER A 39 -2.33 8.69 22.42
N MET A 40 -2.18 9.61 21.46
CA MET A 40 -2.19 9.36 20.02
C MET A 40 -0.90 9.91 19.38
N PRO A 41 0.28 9.37 19.74
CA PRO A 41 1.54 9.92 19.25
C PRO A 41 1.73 9.61 17.76
N ILE A 42 2.14 10.62 16.98
CA ILE A 42 2.53 10.45 15.58
C ILE A 42 3.99 9.98 15.42
N GLU A 43 4.79 10.11 16.48
CA GLU A 43 6.20 9.73 16.48
C GLU A 43 6.42 8.26 16.90
N ASP A 44 5.40 7.59 17.44
CA ASP A 44 5.44 6.18 17.84
C ASP A 44 4.29 5.38 17.20
N PRO A 45 4.52 4.67 16.09
CA PRO A 45 3.49 3.90 15.41
C PRO A 45 3.16 2.57 16.11
N ALA A 46 3.87 2.19 17.18
CA ALA A 46 3.55 0.99 17.95
C ALA A 46 2.39 1.24 18.93
N VAL A 47 2.03 2.51 19.18
CA VAL A 47 0.88 2.87 20.03
C VAL A 47 -0.40 2.87 19.21
N HIS A 48 -1.27 1.92 19.51
CA HIS A 48 -2.61 1.85 18.93
C HIS A 48 -3.50 3.00 19.44
N TRP A 49 -4.16 3.71 18.53
CA TRP A 49 -5.11 4.79 18.86
C TRP A 49 -6.49 4.20 19.13
N ASN A 50 -6.99 4.40 20.36
CA ASN A 50 -8.28 3.87 20.78
C ASN A 50 -9.45 4.44 19.95
N GLU A 51 -10.24 3.56 19.35
CA GLU A 51 -11.38 3.92 18.50
C GLU A 51 -12.51 4.66 19.23
N LYS A 52 -12.59 4.57 20.56
CA LYS A 52 -13.54 5.39 21.35
C LYS A 52 -13.16 6.87 21.36
N ASP A 53 -11.86 7.15 21.36
CA ASP A 53 -11.31 8.50 21.42
C ASP A 53 -11.05 9.08 20.02
N SER A 54 -10.78 8.21 19.03
CA SER A 54 -10.67 8.56 17.62
C SER A 54 -11.33 7.50 16.74
N PRO A 55 -12.65 7.61 16.48
CA PRO A 55 -13.35 6.63 15.65
C PRO A 55 -12.88 6.70 14.20
N PHE A 56 -12.94 5.58 13.49
CA PHE A 56 -12.73 5.54 12.04
C PHE A 56 -13.82 6.32 11.31
N ILE A 57 -13.39 7.20 10.40
CA ILE A 57 -14.25 7.99 9.52
C ILE A 57 -14.02 7.50 8.10
N ALA A 58 -15.05 6.93 7.48
CA ALA A 58 -15.01 6.57 6.06
C ALA A 58 -14.93 7.83 5.19
N VAL A 59 -13.96 7.85 4.27
CA VAL A 59 -13.71 8.99 3.38
C VAL A 59 -13.71 8.59 1.90
N ALA A 60 -13.55 7.31 1.59
CA ALA A 60 -13.67 6.81 0.22
C ALA A 60 -13.99 5.30 0.18
N LYS A 61 -14.35 4.82 -1.01
CA LYS A 61 -14.44 3.41 -1.35
C LYS A 61 -13.36 3.11 -2.39
N ILE A 62 -12.54 2.09 -2.17
CA ILE A 62 -11.57 1.61 -3.15
C ILE A 62 -12.18 0.38 -3.80
N GLU A 63 -12.37 0.43 -5.12
CA GLU A 63 -12.88 -0.69 -5.90
C GLU A 63 -11.79 -1.21 -6.84
N ILE A 64 -11.47 -2.49 -6.69
CA ILE A 64 -10.58 -3.22 -7.59
C ILE A 64 -11.48 -4.07 -8.49
N PRO A 65 -11.61 -3.73 -9.79
CA PRO A 65 -12.55 -4.39 -10.67
C PRO A 65 -12.17 -5.85 -10.92
N LYS A 66 -13.17 -6.63 -11.37
CA LYS A 66 -12.94 -7.95 -11.95
C LYS A 66 -11.93 -7.81 -13.11
N GLN A 67 -10.85 -8.58 -13.08
CA GLN A 67 -9.77 -8.51 -14.04
C GLN A 67 -8.93 -9.80 -14.07
N GLU A 68 -8.30 -10.04 -15.21
CA GLU A 68 -7.21 -11.01 -15.33
C GLU A 68 -5.88 -10.21 -15.34
N PHE A 69 -5.08 -10.33 -14.28
CA PHE A 69 -3.86 -9.55 -14.10
C PHE A 69 -2.58 -10.39 -14.11
N ALA A 70 -2.68 -11.72 -14.04
CA ALA A 70 -1.52 -12.61 -13.93
C ALA A 70 -0.91 -12.92 -15.30
N THR A 71 -0.47 -11.88 -16.00
CA THR A 71 0.27 -11.98 -17.26
C THR A 71 1.75 -11.64 -17.04
N PRO A 72 2.67 -12.22 -17.82
CA PRO A 72 4.09 -11.88 -17.73
C PRO A 72 4.35 -10.37 -17.92
N GLU A 73 3.57 -9.70 -18.75
CA GLU A 73 3.66 -8.25 -19.01
C GLU A 73 3.29 -7.46 -17.76
N GLN A 74 2.17 -7.79 -17.13
CA GLN A 74 1.69 -7.11 -15.92
C GLN A 74 2.61 -7.38 -14.73
N ASP A 75 3.17 -8.59 -14.61
CA ASP A 75 4.14 -8.91 -13.57
C ASP A 75 5.43 -8.11 -13.75
N ARG A 76 5.96 -7.99 -14.97
CA ARG A 76 7.10 -7.13 -15.27
C ARG A 76 6.81 -5.66 -14.99
N PHE A 77 5.61 -5.20 -15.32
CA PHE A 77 5.18 -3.84 -15.01
C PHE A 77 5.13 -3.61 -13.50
N CYS A 78 4.46 -4.49 -12.76
CA CYS A 78 4.30 -4.42 -11.31
C CYS A 78 5.65 -4.48 -10.58
N GLU A 79 6.54 -5.37 -11.00
CA GLU A 79 7.91 -5.46 -10.47
C GLU A 79 8.64 -4.13 -10.63
N ASN A 80 8.41 -3.41 -11.73
CA ASN A 80 9.09 -2.14 -12.00
C ASN A 80 8.45 -0.92 -11.33
N LEU A 81 7.26 -1.04 -10.73
CA LEU A 81 6.63 0.07 -10.00
C LEU A 81 7.43 0.43 -8.74
N SER A 82 7.38 1.71 -8.37
CA SER A 82 7.99 2.24 -7.16
C SER A 82 6.95 3.09 -6.42
N LEU A 83 6.53 2.63 -5.23
CA LEU A 83 5.55 3.32 -4.39
C LEU A 83 6.26 4.10 -3.29
N ASN A 84 6.15 5.43 -3.29
CA ASN A 84 6.76 6.28 -2.28
C ASN A 84 5.67 7.09 -1.52
N PRO A 85 5.58 7.00 -0.18
CA PRO A 85 4.62 7.78 0.60
C PRO A 85 4.73 9.29 0.46
N TRP A 86 5.88 9.79 0.00
CA TRP A 86 6.11 11.22 -0.25
C TRP A 86 5.64 11.68 -1.63
N HIS A 87 5.13 10.78 -2.47
CA HIS A 87 4.34 11.13 -3.65
C HIS A 87 2.92 11.51 -3.20
N SER A 88 2.83 12.64 -2.49
CA SER A 88 1.61 13.14 -1.85
C SER A 88 1.39 14.61 -2.15
N LEU A 89 0.16 15.08 -1.96
CA LEU A 89 -0.13 16.52 -1.86
C LEU A 89 0.61 17.13 -0.66
N ALA A 90 0.87 18.44 -0.72
CA ALA A 90 1.56 19.15 0.36
C ALA A 90 0.79 19.08 1.68
N GLU A 91 -0.54 19.14 1.60
CA GLU A 91 -1.49 19.02 2.72
C GLU A 91 -1.46 17.63 3.36
N HIS A 92 -1.09 16.60 2.60
CA HIS A 92 -1.03 15.20 3.05
C HIS A 92 0.39 14.72 3.35
N ARG A 93 1.33 15.65 3.52
CA ARG A 93 2.74 15.31 3.77
C ARG A 93 2.86 14.29 4.92
N PRO A 94 3.63 13.21 4.76
CA PRO A 94 3.83 12.23 5.82
C PRO A 94 4.44 12.84 7.10
N LEU A 95 3.89 12.51 8.27
CA LEU A 95 4.33 13.01 9.58
C LEU A 95 5.00 11.92 10.43
N GLY A 96 5.84 12.32 11.38
CA GLY A 96 6.60 11.39 12.23
C GLY A 96 7.99 11.06 11.67
N GLY A 97 8.93 10.71 12.56
CA GLY A 97 10.33 10.45 12.23
C GLY A 97 10.52 9.30 11.25
N ILE A 98 9.76 8.21 11.44
CA ILE A 98 9.77 7.06 10.53
C ILE A 98 9.32 7.48 9.13
N ASN A 99 8.27 8.30 9.00
CA ASN A 99 7.85 8.76 7.69
C ASN A 99 8.88 9.71 7.06
N ARG A 100 9.55 10.57 7.83
CA ARG A 100 10.65 11.42 7.31
C ARG A 100 11.79 10.58 6.72
N ILE A 101 12.23 9.52 7.39
CA ILE A 101 13.29 8.65 6.84
C ILE A 101 12.81 7.85 5.62
N ARG A 102 11.52 7.47 5.56
CA ARG A 102 10.94 6.77 4.40
C ARG A 102 11.08 7.56 3.10
N LYS A 103 11.14 8.90 3.14
CA LYS A 103 11.42 9.69 1.94
C LYS A 103 12.72 9.23 1.27
N VAL A 104 13.82 9.33 2.02
CA VAL A 104 15.17 9.03 1.52
C VAL A 104 15.30 7.54 1.24
N ALA A 105 14.79 6.68 2.12
CA ALA A 105 14.92 5.24 1.98
C ALA A 105 14.23 4.71 0.70
N TYR A 106 12.97 5.10 0.46
CA TYR A 106 12.23 4.64 -0.72
C TYR A 106 12.81 5.22 -2.02
N GLU A 107 13.19 6.50 -2.03
CA GLU A 107 13.87 7.12 -3.18
C GLU A 107 15.18 6.38 -3.52
N THR A 108 16.00 6.09 -2.51
CA THR A 108 17.31 5.46 -2.69
C THR A 108 17.18 4.02 -3.19
N ILE A 109 16.30 3.22 -2.57
CA ILE A 109 16.14 1.80 -2.93
C ILE A 109 15.49 1.66 -4.31
N ALA A 110 14.50 2.51 -4.65
CA ALA A 110 13.89 2.52 -5.97
C ALA A 110 14.94 2.81 -7.05
N LYS A 111 15.73 3.88 -6.86
CA LYS A 111 16.82 4.24 -7.78
C LYS A 111 17.82 3.10 -7.95
N TYR A 112 18.31 2.54 -6.85
CA TYR A 112 19.28 1.44 -6.87
C TYR A 112 18.74 0.22 -7.63
N ARG A 113 17.50 -0.21 -7.33
CA ARG A 113 16.87 -1.37 -7.98
C ARG A 113 16.70 -1.16 -9.48
N HIS A 114 16.25 0.02 -9.90
CA HIS A 114 16.11 0.36 -11.31
C HIS A 114 17.46 0.40 -12.04
N GLU A 115 18.50 0.99 -11.43
CA GLU A 115 19.85 1.00 -11.99
C GLU A 115 20.43 -0.41 -12.16
N GLN A 116 20.31 -1.27 -11.14
CA GLN A 116 20.81 -2.66 -11.22
C GLN A 116 20.05 -3.50 -12.25
N ASN A 117 18.75 -3.24 -12.42
CA ASN A 117 17.91 -3.98 -13.37
C ASN A 117 17.94 -3.38 -14.79
N GLY A 118 18.67 -2.27 -15.02
CA GLY A 118 18.70 -1.57 -16.31
C GLY A 118 17.36 -0.95 -16.70
N ILE A 119 16.52 -0.62 -15.72
CA ILE A 119 15.19 -0.06 -15.91
C ILE A 119 15.28 1.46 -15.80
N LYS A 120 14.69 2.17 -16.77
CA LYS A 120 14.55 3.63 -16.68
C LYS A 120 13.40 3.96 -15.73
N GLN A 121 13.66 4.78 -14.72
CA GLN A 121 12.60 5.30 -13.87
C GLN A 121 11.67 6.22 -14.68
N LEU A 122 10.40 5.85 -14.77
CA LEU A 122 9.34 6.59 -15.42
C LEU A 122 8.09 6.49 -14.54
N GLU A 123 7.37 7.60 -14.39
CA GLU A 123 6.03 7.53 -13.80
C GLU A 123 5.08 6.89 -14.82
N PRO A 124 4.21 5.94 -14.40
CA PRO A 124 3.20 5.39 -15.27
C PRO A 124 2.34 6.51 -15.87
N THR A 125 2.28 6.56 -17.20
CA THR A 125 1.31 7.39 -17.93
C THR A 125 0.06 6.56 -18.18
N GLU A 126 -1.11 7.21 -18.13
CA GLU A 126 -2.41 6.57 -18.41
C GLU A 126 -2.45 5.78 -19.72
#